data_AF-A0AB73BCH1-F1
#
_entry.id   AF-A0AB73BCH1-F1
#
_cell.length_a   1.000
_cell.length_b   1.000
_cell.length_c   1.000
_cell.angle_alpha   90.00
_cell.angle_beta   90.00
_cell.angle_gamma   90.00
#
_symmetry.space_group_name_H-M   'P 1'
#
loop_
_entity.id
_entity.type
_entity.pdbx_description
1 polymer ?
#
loop_
_entity_poly.entity_id
_entity_poly.type
_entity_poly.pdbx_seq_one_letter_code
_entity_poly.pdbx_strand_id
1 'polypeptide(L)'
;MTMKTKISLISAALTILSFNTLAKANHENVSDDVVKTQRAALAKNTINKGFGPQSPRNIDNHKGENTVIFSDAPASSQMNLCNIHFHKNAEHAGGEFNKYAGNGDGHGYQSGYVYSGSLTKNESKPTKIKICPSEHGALSVGDTIEVHNVHSSAMVKPGPTLGSCLSDSIKNSQLRVEAQVYVLVNDANALDFNEISNVSSVNGYYQAANALTNTGEAVIYTGSTTGPGYNEAGSPFQVTWSVKPKVAKVYINSVGKWCESNTFNEDHAHGVRNLVINPALLSKINN
;
A
#
# COMPACT_ATOMS: atom_id res chain seq x y z
N MET A 1 -20.47 -82.37 16.43
CA MET A 1 -20.17 -81.55 17.62
C MET A 1 -19.35 -80.37 17.12
N THR A 2 -20.01 -79.26 16.78
CA THR A 2 -19.42 -78.12 16.06
C THR A 2 -19.62 -76.86 16.91
N MET A 3 -18.50 -76.27 17.32
CA MET A 3 -18.43 -75.08 18.18
C MET A 3 -19.04 -73.86 17.50
N LYS A 4 -19.94 -73.17 18.22
CA LYS A 4 -20.43 -71.83 17.85
C LYS A 4 -19.50 -70.78 18.46
N THR A 5 -18.74 -70.08 17.62
CA THR A 5 -17.93 -68.93 18.03
C THR A 5 -18.81 -67.68 18.05
N LYS A 6 -19.05 -67.11 19.24
CA LYS A 6 -19.73 -65.81 19.39
C LYS A 6 -18.71 -64.69 19.19
N ILE A 7 -18.88 -63.87 18.17
CA ILE A 7 -18.11 -62.64 17.94
C ILE A 7 -18.86 -61.50 18.63
N SER A 8 -18.23 -60.88 19.63
CA SER A 8 -18.74 -59.72 20.34
C SER A 8 -18.26 -58.45 19.63
N LEU A 9 -19.18 -57.61 19.14
CA LEU A 9 -18.89 -56.31 18.52
C LEU A 9 -18.75 -55.25 19.62
N ILE A 10 -17.55 -54.75 19.85
CA ILE A 10 -17.28 -53.58 20.67
C ILE A 10 -17.38 -52.34 19.77
N SER A 11 -18.42 -51.52 19.95
CA SER A 11 -18.52 -50.20 19.31
C SER A 11 -17.66 -49.20 20.08
N ALA A 12 -16.58 -48.71 19.46
CA ALA A 12 -15.81 -47.57 19.96
C ALA A 12 -16.40 -46.28 19.36
N ALA A 13 -17.00 -45.44 20.21
CA ALA A 13 -17.47 -44.11 19.82
C ALA A 13 -16.27 -43.17 19.64
N LEU A 14 -15.94 -42.82 18.40
CA LEU A 14 -14.99 -41.75 18.10
C LEU A 14 -15.66 -40.40 18.36
N THR A 15 -15.24 -39.72 19.43
CA THR A 15 -15.53 -38.30 19.65
C THR A 15 -14.60 -37.46 18.80
N ILE A 16 -15.13 -36.85 17.74
CA ILE A 16 -14.40 -35.92 16.88
C ILE A 16 -14.37 -34.56 17.60
N LEU A 17 -13.27 -34.28 18.29
CA LEU A 17 -12.96 -32.94 18.80
C LEU A 17 -12.60 -32.05 17.60
N SER A 18 -13.53 -31.18 17.20
CA SER A 18 -13.29 -30.16 16.19
C SER A 18 -12.34 -29.08 16.74
N PHE A 19 -11.05 -29.19 16.42
CA PHE A 19 -10.12 -28.08 16.60
C PHE A 19 -10.42 -26.99 15.56
N ASN A 20 -11.01 -25.89 15.99
CA ASN A 20 -11.06 -24.66 15.19
C ASN A 20 -9.65 -24.06 15.15
N THR A 21 -8.84 -24.46 14.18
CA THR A 21 -7.58 -23.77 13.88
C THR A 21 -7.89 -22.52 13.07
N LEU A 22 -7.81 -21.35 13.70
CA LEU A 22 -7.59 -20.10 12.97
C LEU A 22 -6.24 -20.23 12.27
N ALA A 23 -6.26 -20.44 10.95
CA ALA A 23 -5.06 -20.44 10.13
C ALA A 23 -4.49 -19.02 10.09
N LYS A 24 -3.64 -18.69 11.05
CA LYS A 24 -2.66 -17.62 10.90
C LYS A 24 -1.61 -18.17 9.93
N ALA A 25 -1.64 -17.75 8.68
CA ALA A 25 -0.52 -17.98 7.77
C ALA A 25 0.69 -17.26 8.37
N ASN A 26 1.49 -17.97 9.18
CA ASN A 26 2.81 -17.51 9.59
C ASN A 26 3.70 -17.64 8.36
N HIS A 27 3.70 -16.63 7.48
CA HIS A 27 4.88 -16.46 6.64
C HIS A 27 6.00 -16.03 7.56
N GLU A 28 7.08 -16.81 7.60
CA GLU A 28 8.27 -16.42 8.34
C GLU A 28 8.84 -15.15 7.70
N ASN A 29 9.04 -14.12 8.53
CA ASN A 29 9.72 -12.92 8.10
C ASN A 29 11.14 -13.28 7.68
N VAL A 30 11.58 -12.76 6.53
CA VAL A 30 13.00 -12.82 6.17
C VAL A 30 13.85 -12.10 7.22
N SER A 31 15.11 -12.49 7.36
CA SER A 31 16.02 -11.86 8.31
C SER A 31 16.34 -10.41 7.93
N ASP A 32 16.77 -9.62 8.91
CA ASP A 32 17.22 -8.25 8.68
C ASP A 32 18.38 -8.17 7.68
N ASP A 33 19.19 -9.23 7.58
CA ASP A 33 20.30 -9.31 6.62
C ASP A 33 19.82 -9.33 5.17
N VAL A 34 18.64 -9.89 4.87
CA VAL A 34 18.06 -9.85 3.52
C VAL A 34 17.73 -8.41 3.14
N VAL A 35 17.00 -7.69 4.00
CA VAL A 35 16.62 -6.29 3.78
C VAL A 35 17.86 -5.37 3.72
N LYS A 36 18.86 -5.64 4.56
CA LYS A 36 20.14 -4.93 4.54
C LYS A 36 20.88 -5.14 3.22
N THR A 37 20.90 -6.38 2.71
CA THR A 37 21.52 -6.71 1.42
C THR A 37 20.81 -6.00 0.27
N GLN A 38 19.47 -5.99 0.28
CA GLN A 38 18.68 -5.29 -0.74
C GLN A 38 18.95 -3.79 -0.75
N ARG A 39 18.99 -3.14 0.43
CA ARG A 39 19.34 -1.72 0.56
C ARG A 39 20.77 -1.42 0.09
N ALA A 40 21.73 -2.30 0.36
CA ALA A 40 23.09 -2.17 -0.14
C ALA A 40 23.15 -2.30 -1.67
N ALA A 41 22.39 -3.24 -2.24
CA ALA A 41 22.25 -3.41 -3.68
C ALA A 41 21.63 -2.16 -4.33
N LEU A 42 20.56 -1.60 -3.77
CA LEU A 42 19.97 -0.34 -4.21
C LEU A 42 21.00 0.80 -4.27
N ALA A 43 21.77 0.99 -3.18
CA ALA A 43 22.80 2.02 -3.12
C ALA A 43 23.88 1.82 -4.21
N LYS A 44 24.36 0.59 -4.37
CA LYS A 44 25.32 0.23 -5.42
C LYS A 44 24.74 0.43 -6.82
N ASN A 45 23.48 0.09 -7.03
CA ASN A 45 22.83 0.12 -8.33
C ASN A 45 22.38 1.52 -8.73
N THR A 46 22.50 2.52 -7.86
CA THR A 46 22.12 3.92 -8.12
C THR A 46 23.31 4.87 -8.19
N ILE A 47 24.49 4.48 -7.67
CA ILE A 47 25.69 5.31 -7.65
C ILE A 47 26.09 5.78 -9.05
N ASN A 48 26.31 7.09 -9.21
CA ASN A 48 26.74 7.72 -10.46
C ASN A 48 25.84 7.48 -11.68
N LYS A 49 24.55 7.15 -11.49
CA LYS A 49 23.59 6.91 -12.59
C LYS A 49 22.59 8.06 -12.84
N GLY A 50 22.64 9.11 -12.02
CA GLY A 50 21.76 10.27 -12.18
C GLY A 50 20.31 10.05 -11.69
N PHE A 51 20.06 9.02 -10.88
CA PHE A 51 18.75 8.85 -10.25
C PHE A 51 18.43 9.99 -9.29
N GLY A 52 17.18 10.47 -9.35
CA GLY A 52 16.63 11.36 -8.35
C GLY A 52 16.50 10.69 -6.97
N PRO A 53 16.06 11.47 -5.95
CA PRO A 53 15.59 10.93 -4.69
C PRO A 53 14.65 9.74 -4.87
N GLN A 54 14.78 8.74 -4.00
CA GLN A 54 14.02 7.49 -4.03
C GLN A 54 12.98 7.47 -2.91
N SER A 55 11.87 6.80 -3.19
CA SER A 55 10.74 6.59 -2.28
C SER A 55 10.51 5.09 -2.02
N PRO A 56 9.78 4.70 -0.95
CA PRO A 56 9.19 5.53 0.09
C PRO A 56 10.19 5.85 1.22
N ARG A 57 9.83 6.79 2.09
CA ARG A 57 10.65 7.26 3.21
C ARG A 57 9.85 7.43 4.50
N ASN A 58 10.55 7.61 5.61
CA ASN A 58 9.92 8.16 6.80
C ASN A 58 9.69 9.67 6.60
N ILE A 59 8.43 10.10 6.66
CA ILE A 59 8.03 11.50 6.44
C ILE A 59 8.38 12.41 7.63
N ASP A 60 8.60 11.84 8.82
CA ASP A 60 9.07 12.58 10.00
C ASP A 60 10.60 12.82 9.96
N ASN A 61 11.32 12.14 9.07
CA ASN A 61 12.76 12.34 8.87
C ASN A 61 12.99 13.30 7.70
N HIS A 62 13.37 14.54 7.99
CA HIS A 62 13.54 15.58 6.97
C HIS A 62 14.93 15.56 6.31
N LYS A 63 15.84 14.68 6.76
CA LYS A 63 17.20 14.59 6.23
C LYS A 63 17.20 14.00 4.81
N GLY A 64 17.99 14.60 3.92
CA GLY A 64 18.36 14.02 2.64
C GLY A 64 19.55 14.75 2.05
N GLU A 65 20.33 14.01 1.27
CA GLU A 65 21.63 14.44 0.72
C GLU A 65 21.68 14.23 -0.81
N ASN A 66 20.61 13.70 -1.42
CA ASN A 66 20.55 13.56 -2.87
C ASN A 66 20.54 14.96 -3.53
N THR A 67 21.48 15.20 -4.44
CA THR A 67 21.70 16.50 -5.07
C THR A 67 20.98 16.65 -6.42
N VAL A 68 20.33 15.60 -6.92
CA VAL A 68 19.56 15.67 -8.17
C VAL A 68 18.25 16.38 -7.88
N ILE A 69 18.04 17.52 -8.54
CA ILE A 69 16.88 18.38 -8.35
C ILE A 69 16.03 18.37 -9.63
N PHE A 70 14.73 18.32 -9.47
CA PHE A 70 13.74 18.51 -10.52
C PHE A 70 12.60 19.38 -9.98
N SER A 71 11.84 20.00 -10.88
CA SER A 71 10.74 20.88 -10.49
C SER A 71 9.60 20.09 -9.87
N ASP A 72 9.06 20.61 -8.78
CA ASP A 72 7.82 20.07 -8.22
C ASP A 72 6.71 20.04 -9.26
N ALA A 73 5.97 18.94 -9.29
CA ALA A 73 4.77 18.82 -10.08
C ALA A 73 3.72 19.85 -9.60
N PRO A 74 2.86 20.35 -10.51
CA PRO A 74 1.77 21.25 -10.15
C PRO A 74 0.85 20.68 -9.06
N ALA A 75 -0.02 21.51 -8.51
CA ALA A 75 -1.06 21.01 -7.62
C ALA A 75 -1.93 19.95 -8.35
N SER A 76 -2.38 18.93 -7.63
CA SER A 76 -3.21 17.84 -8.18
C SER A 76 -4.46 18.36 -8.91
N SER A 77 -5.07 19.44 -8.41
CA SER A 77 -6.21 20.13 -9.05
C SER A 77 -5.94 20.71 -10.45
N GLN A 78 -4.67 20.75 -10.88
CA GLN A 78 -4.22 21.22 -12.20
C GLN A 78 -3.58 20.10 -13.04
N MET A 79 -3.78 18.84 -12.65
CA MET A 79 -3.21 17.66 -13.29
C MET A 79 -4.29 16.59 -13.50
N ASN A 80 -4.08 15.67 -14.45
CA ASN A 80 -5.02 14.57 -14.65
C ASN A 80 -4.71 13.44 -13.67
N LEU A 81 -5.68 13.07 -12.82
CA LEU A 81 -5.69 11.78 -12.15
C LEU A 81 -5.66 10.68 -13.23
N CYS A 82 -4.63 9.84 -13.16
CA CYS A 82 -4.38 8.80 -14.16
C CYS A 82 -4.48 7.39 -13.56
N ASN A 83 -4.28 7.24 -12.25
CA ASN A 83 -4.41 5.95 -11.59
C ASN A 83 -4.74 6.11 -10.10
N ILE A 84 -5.54 5.19 -9.56
CA ILE A 84 -5.69 4.96 -8.13
C ILE A 84 -5.34 3.50 -7.87
N HIS A 85 -4.43 3.26 -6.94
CA HIS A 85 -4.07 1.94 -6.43
C HIS A 85 -3.80 2.01 -4.94
N PHE A 86 -3.66 0.86 -4.29
CA PHE A 86 -3.33 0.82 -2.88
C PHE A 86 -2.44 -0.37 -2.50
N HIS A 87 -1.70 -0.19 -1.42
CA HIS A 87 -0.80 -1.20 -0.87
C HIS A 87 -1.35 -1.77 0.42
N LYS A 88 -1.01 -3.03 0.73
CA LYS A 88 -1.22 -3.58 2.06
C LYS A 88 -0.11 -3.08 2.98
N ASN A 89 -0.53 -2.42 4.06
CA ASN A 89 0.29 -1.56 4.91
C ASN A 89 0.80 -0.31 4.17
N ALA A 90 1.26 0.67 4.94
CA ALA A 90 1.86 1.88 4.39
C ALA A 90 3.28 1.60 3.87
N GLU A 91 3.55 2.10 2.67
CA GLU A 91 4.89 2.19 2.08
C GLU A 91 5.71 3.25 2.81
N HIS A 92 5.10 4.40 3.10
CA HIS A 92 5.70 5.43 3.93
C HIS A 92 5.66 5.04 5.41
N ALA A 93 6.56 5.66 6.19
CA ALA A 93 6.50 5.64 7.64
C ALA A 93 6.30 7.07 8.16
N GLY A 94 5.70 7.23 9.32
CA GLY A 94 5.61 8.50 10.02
C GLY A 94 4.21 8.80 10.52
N GLY A 95 4.05 9.90 11.26
CA GLY A 95 2.76 10.27 11.85
C GLY A 95 2.10 9.11 12.60
N GLU A 96 0.89 8.73 12.17
CA GLU A 96 0.09 7.65 12.79
C GLU A 96 0.38 6.24 12.23
N PHE A 97 1.32 6.09 11.30
CA PHE A 97 1.73 4.83 10.68
C PHE A 97 3.24 4.61 10.79
N ASN A 98 3.76 4.58 12.02
CA ASN A 98 5.20 4.43 12.28
C ASN A 98 5.61 3.07 12.88
N LYS A 99 4.64 2.17 13.10
CA LYS A 99 4.91 0.82 13.58
C LYS A 99 5.23 -0.12 12.43
N TYR A 100 6.46 -0.66 12.41
CA TYR A 100 6.90 -1.61 11.39
C TYR A 100 6.20 -2.98 11.54
N ALA A 101 5.66 -3.51 10.44
CA ALA A 101 4.97 -4.80 10.40
C ALA A 101 5.93 -6.00 10.44
N GLY A 102 7.19 -5.79 10.07
CA GLY A 102 8.20 -6.84 9.88
C GLY A 102 8.73 -6.87 8.43
N ASN A 103 9.71 -7.73 8.18
CA ASN A 103 10.35 -7.82 6.86
C ASN A 103 9.50 -8.55 5.81
N GLY A 104 8.43 -9.22 6.23
CA GLY A 104 7.58 -10.00 5.34
C GLY A 104 8.35 -11.07 4.59
N ASP A 105 7.94 -11.31 3.35
CA ASP A 105 8.58 -12.29 2.46
C ASP A 105 9.87 -11.79 1.78
N GLY A 106 10.32 -10.56 2.07
CA GLY A 106 11.46 -9.93 1.39
C GLY A 106 11.16 -9.45 -0.04
N HIS A 107 9.95 -9.70 -0.54
CA HIS A 107 9.45 -9.29 -1.85
C HIS A 107 8.27 -8.32 -1.75
N GLY A 108 8.05 -7.78 -0.55
CA GLY A 108 7.18 -6.65 -0.27
C GLY A 108 5.81 -7.00 0.30
N TYR A 109 5.45 -8.27 0.36
CA TYR A 109 4.22 -8.66 1.03
C TYR A 109 4.46 -8.89 2.52
N GLN A 110 3.46 -8.54 3.34
CA GLN A 110 3.51 -8.66 4.80
C GLN A 110 4.61 -7.79 5.45
N SER A 111 5.07 -6.75 4.75
CA SER A 111 6.00 -5.73 5.25
C SER A 111 5.32 -4.37 5.37
N GLY A 112 6.08 -3.27 5.49
CA GLY A 112 5.57 -1.90 5.58
C GLY A 112 5.19 -1.46 6.99
N TYR A 113 4.38 -0.41 7.07
CA TYR A 113 4.04 0.24 8.33
C TYR A 113 2.54 0.23 8.59
N VAL A 114 2.17 0.00 9.84
CA VAL A 114 0.77 -0.13 10.26
C VAL A 114 0.32 1.07 11.08
N TYR A 115 -0.98 1.33 11.04
CA TYR A 115 -1.65 2.24 11.94
C TYR A 115 -1.27 1.91 13.39
N SER A 116 -0.85 2.94 14.11
CA SER A 116 -0.26 2.82 15.45
C SER A 116 -1.29 3.06 16.56
N GLY A 117 -2.50 3.51 16.21
CA GLY A 117 -3.59 3.69 17.16
C GLY A 117 -4.37 2.40 17.45
N SER A 118 -5.56 2.56 18.01
CA SER A 118 -6.42 1.45 18.42
C SER A 118 -7.79 1.52 17.77
N LEU A 119 -8.43 0.36 17.62
CA LEU A 119 -9.80 0.20 17.15
C LEU A 119 -10.72 -0.20 18.31
N THR A 120 -11.97 0.22 18.25
CA THR A 120 -12.98 -0.25 19.22
C THR A 120 -13.37 -1.70 18.93
N LYS A 121 -13.93 -2.39 19.93
CA LYS A 121 -14.45 -3.76 19.76
C LYS A 121 -15.49 -3.87 18.62
N ASN A 122 -16.26 -2.82 18.37
CA ASN A 122 -17.25 -2.82 17.30
C ASN A 122 -16.58 -2.70 15.92
N GLU A 123 -15.62 -1.79 15.79
CA GLU A 123 -14.84 -1.59 14.56
C GLU A 123 -14.01 -2.83 14.19
N SER A 124 -13.54 -3.59 15.19
CA SER A 124 -12.69 -4.77 15.00
C SER A 124 -13.42 -6.09 14.70
N LYS A 125 -14.74 -6.07 14.47
CA LYS A 125 -15.49 -7.31 14.17
C LYS A 125 -15.04 -7.88 12.82
N PRO A 126 -14.74 -9.17 12.70
CA PRO A 126 -14.29 -9.76 11.44
C PRO A 126 -15.37 -9.69 10.35
N THR A 127 -14.94 -9.67 9.09
CA THR A 127 -15.84 -9.85 7.93
C THR A 127 -16.19 -11.32 7.73
N LYS A 128 -17.31 -11.59 7.07
CA LYS A 128 -17.74 -12.96 6.71
C LYS A 128 -17.18 -13.44 5.37
N ILE A 129 -16.66 -12.52 4.56
CA ILE A 129 -16.13 -12.77 3.22
C ILE A 129 -14.66 -12.36 3.16
N LYS A 130 -13.92 -12.95 2.23
CA LYS A 130 -12.58 -12.48 1.87
C LYS A 130 -12.71 -11.15 1.13
N ILE A 131 -11.87 -10.18 1.48
CA ILE A 131 -11.87 -8.85 0.89
C ILE A 131 -10.62 -8.70 0.03
N CYS A 132 -10.80 -8.36 -1.25
CA CYS A 132 -9.73 -8.17 -2.25
C CYS A 132 -8.67 -9.30 -2.19
N PRO A 133 -9.05 -10.57 -2.42
CA PRO A 133 -8.16 -11.71 -2.24
C PRO A 133 -7.07 -11.75 -3.32
N SER A 134 -5.85 -12.16 -2.93
CA SER A 134 -4.74 -12.46 -3.83
C SER A 134 -4.01 -13.74 -3.40
N GLU A 135 -3.02 -14.17 -4.17
CA GLU A 135 -2.08 -15.24 -3.79
C GLU A 135 -1.30 -14.91 -2.50
N HIS A 136 -1.15 -13.62 -2.17
CA HIS A 136 -0.47 -13.12 -0.98
C HIS A 136 -1.41 -12.84 0.20
N GLY A 137 -2.67 -13.24 0.08
CA GLY A 137 -3.69 -13.12 1.11
C GLY A 137 -4.78 -12.09 0.79
N ALA A 138 -5.77 -12.03 1.68
CA ALA A 138 -6.87 -11.07 1.62
C ALA A 138 -6.66 -9.94 2.64
N LEU A 139 -7.41 -8.85 2.46
CA LEU A 139 -7.54 -7.81 3.47
C LEU A 139 -8.42 -8.29 4.64
N SER A 140 -8.07 -7.84 5.84
CA SER A 140 -8.76 -8.11 7.09
C SER A 140 -9.03 -6.82 7.86
N VAL A 141 -10.00 -6.87 8.75
CA VAL A 141 -10.30 -5.74 9.65
C VAL A 141 -9.09 -5.47 10.54
N GLY A 142 -8.71 -4.21 10.66
CA GLY A 142 -7.49 -3.77 11.34
C GLY A 142 -6.27 -3.67 10.42
N ASP A 143 -6.33 -4.20 9.19
CA ASP A 143 -5.26 -3.97 8.23
C ASP A 143 -5.15 -2.47 7.92
N THR A 144 -3.92 -2.04 7.67
CA THR A 144 -3.62 -0.70 7.15
C THR A 144 -3.49 -0.78 5.65
N ILE A 145 -3.95 0.25 4.94
CA ILE A 145 -3.67 0.43 3.51
C ILE A 145 -3.16 1.83 3.25
N GLU A 146 -2.24 1.99 2.32
CA GLU A 146 -1.86 3.29 1.77
C GLU A 146 -2.36 3.37 0.33
N VAL A 147 -3.14 4.41 0.04
CA VAL A 147 -3.80 4.63 -1.24
C VAL A 147 -3.09 5.78 -1.94
N HIS A 148 -2.81 5.59 -3.22
CA HIS A 148 -2.13 6.55 -4.06
C HIS A 148 -3.08 7.06 -5.14
N ASN A 149 -3.39 8.36 -5.10
CA ASN A 149 -3.99 9.06 -6.23
C ASN A 149 -2.85 9.63 -7.08
N VAL A 150 -2.56 8.95 -8.19
CA VAL A 150 -1.45 9.32 -9.10
C VAL A 150 -1.96 10.30 -10.14
N HIS A 151 -1.26 11.41 -10.31
CA HIS A 151 -1.57 12.47 -11.25
C HIS A 151 -0.42 12.70 -12.23
N SER A 152 -0.78 13.05 -13.45
CA SER A 152 0.15 13.38 -14.53
C SER A 152 -0.15 14.77 -15.11
N SER A 153 0.90 15.52 -15.44
CA SER A 153 0.75 16.78 -16.20
C SER A 153 0.43 16.52 -17.68
N ALA A 154 0.55 15.27 -18.15
CA ALA A 154 0.17 14.88 -19.49
C ALA A 154 -1.36 14.88 -19.68
N MET A 155 -1.77 14.98 -20.95
CA MET A 155 -3.16 14.76 -21.35
C MET A 155 -3.42 13.25 -21.43
N VAL A 156 -3.78 12.65 -20.29
CA VAL A 156 -4.04 11.22 -20.13
C VAL A 156 -5.40 10.98 -19.47
N LYS A 157 -5.88 9.75 -19.55
CA LYS A 157 -7.13 9.30 -18.91
C LYS A 157 -6.83 8.30 -17.79
N PRO A 158 -7.69 8.24 -16.75
CA PRO A 158 -7.66 7.19 -15.75
C PRO A 158 -7.60 5.80 -16.36
N GLY A 159 -6.72 4.94 -15.84
CA GLY A 159 -6.60 3.57 -16.31
C GLY A 159 -5.63 2.73 -15.48
N PRO A 160 -5.43 1.46 -15.88
CA PRO A 160 -4.61 0.52 -15.13
C PRO A 160 -3.13 0.89 -15.20
N THR A 161 -2.41 0.60 -14.11
CA THR A 161 -0.95 0.71 -13.97
C THR A 161 -0.39 2.15 -14.10
N LEU A 162 0.90 2.29 -13.79
CA LEU A 162 1.66 3.52 -14.06
C LEU A 162 1.64 3.91 -15.55
N GLY A 163 1.46 2.96 -16.47
CA GLY A 163 1.40 3.24 -17.91
C GLY A 163 0.32 4.24 -18.29
N SER A 164 -0.82 4.25 -17.59
CA SER A 164 -1.91 5.21 -17.82
C SER A 164 -1.55 6.64 -17.45
N CYS A 165 -0.48 6.84 -16.68
CA CYS A 165 0.04 8.16 -16.32
C CYS A 165 1.07 8.70 -17.32
N LEU A 166 1.49 7.89 -18.28
CA LEU A 166 2.50 8.24 -19.27
C LEU A 166 1.85 8.52 -20.62
N SER A 167 2.54 9.29 -21.45
CA SER A 167 2.13 9.60 -22.82
C SER A 167 3.21 9.14 -23.78
N ASP A 168 2.82 8.51 -24.88
CA ASP A 168 3.78 8.13 -25.92
C ASP A 168 4.39 9.35 -26.62
N SER A 169 3.67 10.47 -26.64
CA SER A 169 4.04 11.71 -27.33
C SER A 169 5.08 12.54 -26.58
N ILE A 170 5.22 12.37 -25.27
CA ILE A 170 6.13 13.17 -24.44
C ILE A 170 6.89 12.30 -23.45
N LYS A 171 8.11 12.72 -23.08
CA LYS A 171 8.98 11.97 -22.15
C LYS A 171 9.19 12.68 -20.81
N ASN A 172 8.56 13.84 -20.62
CA ASN A 172 8.79 14.76 -19.52
C ASN A 172 7.50 15.14 -18.78
N SER A 173 6.51 14.25 -18.74
CA SER A 173 5.35 14.41 -17.87
C SER A 173 5.80 14.47 -16.41
N GLN A 174 5.31 15.45 -15.66
CA GLN A 174 5.51 15.51 -14.22
C GLN A 174 4.51 14.59 -13.53
N LEU A 175 4.97 13.84 -12.54
CA LEU A 175 4.15 12.93 -11.75
C LEU A 175 3.98 13.47 -10.35
N ARG A 176 2.75 13.41 -9.85
CA ARG A 176 2.41 13.75 -8.47
C ARG A 176 1.60 12.63 -7.83
N VAL A 177 1.93 12.25 -6.60
CA VAL A 177 1.16 11.27 -5.84
C VAL A 177 0.63 11.92 -4.58
N GLU A 178 -0.71 11.94 -4.46
CA GLU A 178 -1.39 12.23 -3.21
C GLU A 178 -1.59 10.90 -2.47
N ALA A 179 -0.90 10.74 -1.34
CA ALA A 179 -0.89 9.51 -0.56
C ALA A 179 -1.70 9.68 0.73
N GLN A 180 -2.61 8.74 0.96
CA GLN A 180 -3.46 8.70 2.14
C GLN A 180 -3.45 7.30 2.76
N VAL A 181 -3.18 7.23 4.06
CA VAL A 181 -3.22 5.99 4.82
C VAL A 181 -4.59 5.81 5.49
N TYR A 182 -5.13 4.59 5.41
CA TYR A 182 -6.39 4.20 6.04
C TYR A 182 -6.19 2.96 6.91
N VAL A 183 -7.03 2.82 7.93
CA VAL A 183 -7.23 1.55 8.66
C VAL A 183 -8.60 1.00 8.34
N LEU A 184 -8.66 -0.30 8.05
CA LEU A 184 -9.89 -0.99 7.66
C LEU A 184 -10.73 -1.33 8.89
N VAL A 185 -11.98 -0.86 8.94
CA VAL A 185 -12.92 -1.14 10.03
C VAL A 185 -14.20 -1.78 9.51
N ASN A 186 -14.83 -2.59 10.35
CA ASN A 186 -16.16 -3.14 10.08
C ASN A 186 -17.25 -2.26 10.71
N ASP A 187 -17.35 -1.03 10.21
CA ASP A 187 -18.37 -0.04 10.58
C ASP A 187 -18.90 0.61 9.31
N ALA A 188 -20.20 0.47 9.04
CA ALA A 188 -20.84 1.04 7.86
C ALA A 188 -20.99 2.56 7.91
N ASN A 189 -20.71 3.20 9.05
CA ASN A 189 -20.66 4.66 9.18
C ASN A 189 -19.25 5.22 8.95
N ALA A 190 -18.24 4.36 8.79
CA ALA A 190 -16.92 4.79 8.34
C ALA A 190 -16.97 5.22 6.86
N LEU A 191 -15.87 5.78 6.35
CA LEU A 191 -15.80 6.26 4.98
C LEU A 191 -16.09 5.13 3.97
N ASP A 192 -16.84 5.44 2.91
CA ASP A 192 -17.02 4.53 1.78
C ASP A 192 -15.89 4.73 0.77
N PHE A 193 -15.12 3.67 0.53
CA PHE A 193 -13.98 3.68 -0.39
C PHE A 193 -14.37 4.01 -1.84
N ASN A 194 -15.58 3.62 -2.27
CA ASN A 194 -16.08 3.91 -3.61
C ASN A 194 -16.39 5.40 -3.79
N GLU A 195 -16.85 6.06 -2.71
CA GLU A 195 -17.13 7.50 -2.74
C GLU A 195 -15.84 8.30 -2.80
N ILE A 196 -14.88 8.02 -1.92
CA ILE A 196 -13.60 8.76 -1.85
C ILE A 196 -12.67 8.46 -3.04
N SER A 197 -12.86 7.32 -3.72
CA SER A 197 -12.13 6.95 -4.95
C SER A 197 -12.93 7.24 -6.22
N ASN A 198 -14.06 7.94 -6.12
CA ASN A 198 -14.88 8.27 -7.28
C ASN A 198 -14.15 9.27 -8.19
N VAL A 199 -14.01 8.88 -9.46
CA VAL A 199 -13.39 9.72 -10.48
C VAL A 199 -14.43 10.58 -11.16
N SER A 200 -14.17 11.88 -11.25
CA SER A 200 -14.98 12.82 -12.02
C SER A 200 -14.09 13.82 -12.76
N SER A 201 -14.69 14.59 -13.68
CA SER A 201 -14.00 15.72 -14.30
C SER A 201 -14.30 17.00 -13.53
N VAL A 202 -13.26 17.68 -13.04
CA VAL A 202 -13.34 18.95 -12.35
C VAL A 202 -12.43 19.93 -13.07
N ASN A 203 -12.99 21.06 -13.53
CA ASN A 203 -12.25 22.09 -14.28
C ASN A 203 -11.43 21.55 -15.47
N GLY A 204 -11.93 20.51 -16.14
CA GLY A 204 -11.27 19.91 -17.30
C GLY A 204 -10.20 18.86 -16.98
N TYR A 205 -9.97 18.56 -15.70
CA TYR A 205 -9.05 17.51 -15.26
C TYR A 205 -9.80 16.33 -14.64
N TYR A 206 -9.29 15.11 -14.81
CA TYR A 206 -9.74 13.96 -14.02
C TYR A 206 -9.29 14.11 -12.57
N GLN A 207 -10.18 13.89 -11.62
CA GLN A 207 -9.93 14.08 -10.18
C GLN A 207 -10.65 13.01 -9.35
N ALA A 208 -10.08 12.66 -8.20
CA ALA A 208 -10.78 11.96 -7.12
C ALA A 208 -11.50 13.02 -6.26
N ALA A 209 -12.70 13.44 -6.69
CA ALA A 209 -13.33 14.67 -6.19
C ALA A 209 -13.67 14.63 -4.69
N ASN A 210 -13.86 13.43 -4.13
CA ASN A 210 -14.16 13.23 -2.72
C ASN A 210 -12.96 12.73 -1.92
N ALA A 211 -11.74 12.83 -2.46
CA ALA A 211 -10.54 12.47 -1.72
C ALA A 211 -10.43 13.30 -0.43
N LEU A 212 -10.00 12.65 0.65
CA LEU A 212 -9.86 13.31 1.94
C LEU A 212 -8.83 14.43 1.91
N THR A 213 -9.14 15.52 2.63
CA THR A 213 -8.24 16.67 2.77
C THR A 213 -7.90 17.00 4.23
N ASN A 214 -8.56 16.36 5.19
CA ASN A 214 -8.58 16.72 6.62
C ASN A 214 -7.76 15.78 7.53
N THR A 215 -6.85 15.00 6.96
CA THR A 215 -5.96 14.02 7.63
C THR A 215 -4.59 14.60 7.97
N GLY A 216 -4.56 15.90 8.30
CA GLY A 216 -3.34 16.65 8.60
C GLY A 216 -2.79 17.42 7.40
N GLU A 217 -1.83 18.29 7.68
CA GLU A 217 -1.04 18.97 6.65
C GLU A 217 -0.14 17.94 5.94
N ALA A 218 -0.07 18.01 4.61
CA ALA A 218 0.68 17.03 3.84
C ALA A 218 2.18 17.33 3.90
N VAL A 219 3.00 16.30 4.08
CA VAL A 219 4.45 16.40 3.90
C VAL A 219 4.75 16.24 2.42
N ILE A 220 5.25 17.31 1.80
CA ILE A 220 5.58 17.35 0.38
C ILE A 220 7.08 17.13 0.18
N TYR A 221 7.44 16.20 -0.71
CA TYR A 221 8.85 15.93 -1.01
C TYR A 221 9.04 15.38 -2.43
N THR A 222 10.22 15.61 -3.01
CA THR A 222 10.62 14.98 -4.29
C THR A 222 11.14 13.58 -4.04
N GLY A 223 10.62 12.60 -4.78
CA GLY A 223 10.94 11.19 -4.66
C GLY A 223 10.84 10.47 -5.99
N SER A 224 10.56 9.17 -5.92
CA SER A 224 10.41 8.30 -7.10
C SER A 224 9.13 7.50 -7.04
N THR A 225 8.82 6.74 -8.09
CA THR A 225 7.83 5.67 -7.94
C THR A 225 8.36 4.59 -6.99
N THR A 226 7.41 3.86 -6.40
CA THR A 226 7.63 2.80 -5.43
C THR A 226 7.27 1.44 -6.04
N GLY A 227 7.18 0.39 -5.23
CA GLY A 227 6.90 -0.98 -5.66
C GLY A 227 8.06 -1.95 -5.40
N PRO A 228 7.78 -3.20 -5.01
CA PRO A 228 8.81 -4.13 -4.53
C PRO A 228 9.93 -4.44 -5.53
N GLY A 229 9.66 -4.31 -6.83
CA GLY A 229 10.67 -4.44 -7.89
C GLY A 229 11.84 -3.44 -7.78
N TYR A 230 11.67 -2.37 -7.00
CA TYR A 230 12.71 -1.38 -6.72
C TYR A 230 13.44 -1.60 -5.38
N ASN A 231 13.29 -2.76 -4.73
CA ASN A 231 14.05 -3.09 -3.52
C ASN A 231 15.57 -2.99 -3.73
N GLU A 232 16.05 -3.33 -4.93
CA GLU A 232 17.47 -3.32 -5.29
C GLU A 232 17.81 -2.42 -6.49
N ALA A 233 16.80 -1.89 -7.18
CA ALA A 233 16.95 -1.05 -8.36
C ALA A 233 16.45 0.38 -8.09
N GLY A 234 17.10 1.37 -8.68
CA GLY A 234 16.59 2.75 -8.67
C GLY A 234 15.37 2.88 -9.57
N SER A 235 14.31 3.52 -9.08
CA SER A 235 13.22 3.96 -9.95
C SER A 235 13.67 5.18 -10.75
N PRO A 236 13.45 5.17 -12.08
CA PRO A 236 13.85 6.28 -12.95
C PRO A 236 12.90 7.47 -12.91
N PHE A 237 11.72 7.31 -12.30
CA PHE A 237 10.68 8.33 -12.33
C PHE A 237 10.92 9.38 -11.25
N GLN A 238 10.70 10.64 -11.62
CA GLN A 238 10.72 11.79 -10.73
C GLN A 238 9.28 12.10 -10.31
N VAL A 239 9.01 12.02 -9.01
CA VAL A 239 7.66 12.13 -8.45
C VAL A 239 7.63 13.17 -7.34
N THR A 240 6.68 14.10 -7.38
CA THR A 240 6.34 14.90 -6.19
C THR A 240 5.35 14.13 -5.35
N TRP A 241 5.76 13.75 -4.14
CA TRP A 241 4.90 13.10 -3.16
C TRP A 241 4.25 14.13 -2.26
N SER A 242 3.01 13.87 -1.87
CA SER A 242 2.23 14.60 -0.89
C SER A 242 1.59 13.57 0.04
N VAL A 243 2.17 13.41 1.23
CA VAL A 243 1.80 12.32 2.15
C VAL A 243 1.12 12.91 3.38
N LYS A 244 -0.11 12.48 3.64
CA LYS A 244 -0.89 12.91 4.82
C LYS A 244 -0.48 12.08 6.05
N PRO A 245 -0.16 12.72 7.20
CA PRO A 245 0.40 12.02 8.35
C PRO A 245 -0.63 11.31 9.25
N LYS A 246 -1.93 11.60 9.11
CA LYS A 246 -2.99 10.98 9.93
C LYS A 246 -3.74 9.92 9.15
N VAL A 247 -4.20 8.90 9.87
CA VAL A 247 -4.94 7.77 9.34
C VAL A 247 -6.44 8.02 9.46
N ALA A 248 -7.18 7.73 8.39
CA ALA A 248 -8.64 7.71 8.41
C ALA A 248 -9.18 6.28 8.48
N LYS A 249 -10.42 6.12 8.93
CA LYS A 249 -11.10 4.82 8.99
C LYS A 249 -11.97 4.64 7.76
N VAL A 250 -11.83 3.50 7.08
CA VAL A 250 -12.63 3.16 5.90
C VAL A 250 -13.39 1.86 6.13
N TYR A 251 -14.63 1.80 5.64
CA TYR A 251 -15.47 0.63 5.76
C TYR A 251 -14.95 -0.50 4.88
N ILE A 252 -14.49 -1.59 5.48
CA ILE A 252 -13.78 -2.65 4.75
C ILE A 252 -14.59 -3.28 3.61
N ASN A 253 -15.92 -3.43 3.74
CA ASN A 253 -16.73 -4.02 2.68
C ASN A 253 -16.85 -3.09 1.46
N SER A 254 -16.73 -1.77 1.65
CA SER A 254 -16.70 -0.83 0.53
C SER A 254 -15.41 -0.97 -0.30
N VAL A 255 -14.27 -1.27 0.35
CA VAL A 255 -13.01 -1.62 -0.32
C VAL A 255 -13.18 -2.91 -1.11
N GLY A 256 -13.78 -3.93 -0.51
CA GLY A 256 -14.09 -5.20 -1.19
C GLY A 256 -14.90 -5.01 -2.47
N LYS A 257 -15.97 -4.20 -2.40
CA LYS A 257 -16.80 -3.87 -3.56
C LYS A 257 -16.02 -3.13 -4.66
N TRP A 258 -15.12 -2.22 -4.29
CA TRP A 258 -14.30 -1.50 -5.26
C TRP A 258 -13.32 -2.44 -6.00
N CYS A 259 -12.76 -3.42 -5.31
CA CYS A 259 -11.89 -4.45 -5.90
C CYS A 259 -12.61 -5.38 -6.89
N GLU A 260 -13.94 -5.49 -6.82
CA GLU A 260 -14.71 -6.31 -7.78
C GLU A 260 -14.76 -5.66 -9.17
N SER A 261 -14.79 -4.33 -9.23
CA SER A 261 -14.79 -3.59 -10.50
C SER A 261 -14.45 -2.11 -10.30
N ASN A 262 -13.40 -1.65 -10.98
CA ASN A 262 -13.03 -0.25 -11.07
C ASN A 262 -12.28 0.02 -12.38
N THR A 263 -12.15 1.30 -12.76
CA THR A 263 -11.49 1.74 -14.00
C THR A 263 -9.99 1.41 -14.06
N PHE A 264 -9.38 1.08 -12.93
CA PHE A 264 -7.94 0.83 -12.81
C PHE A 264 -7.59 -0.66 -12.87
N ASN A 265 -8.58 -1.55 -12.95
CA ASN A 265 -8.43 -3.01 -12.87
C ASN A 265 -7.69 -3.48 -11.60
N GLU A 266 -7.81 -2.72 -10.52
CA GLU A 266 -7.22 -3.07 -9.23
C GLU A 266 -8.15 -4.04 -8.48
N ASP A 267 -7.70 -5.24 -8.17
CA ASP A 267 -8.51 -6.28 -7.53
C ASP A 267 -7.92 -6.75 -6.18
N HIS A 268 -6.70 -6.33 -5.84
CA HIS A 268 -6.03 -6.64 -4.58
C HIS A 268 -5.03 -5.56 -4.17
N ALA A 269 -4.54 -5.69 -2.94
CA ALA A 269 -3.54 -4.81 -2.38
C ALA A 269 -2.13 -5.17 -2.90
N HIS A 270 -1.38 -4.16 -3.32
CA HIS A 270 0.02 -4.35 -3.73
C HIS A 270 0.95 -4.55 -2.52
N GLY A 271 2.07 -5.23 -2.75
CA GLY A 271 3.18 -5.24 -1.79
C GLY A 271 3.90 -3.90 -1.73
N VAL A 272 4.70 -3.70 -0.69
CA VAL A 272 5.48 -2.48 -0.45
C VAL A 272 6.96 -2.73 -0.68
N ARG A 273 7.73 -1.75 -1.17
CA ARG A 273 9.19 -1.89 -1.13
C ARG A 273 9.76 -1.53 0.25
N ASN A 274 11.00 -1.94 0.50
CA ASN A 274 11.76 -1.53 1.68
C ASN A 274 11.87 -0.01 1.77
N LEU A 275 11.63 0.53 2.97
CA LEU A 275 11.84 1.93 3.27
C LEU A 275 13.26 2.37 2.91
N VAL A 276 13.38 3.46 2.16
CA VAL A 276 14.65 4.09 1.82
C VAL A 276 15.16 4.87 3.03
N ILE A 277 16.35 4.50 3.49
CA ILE A 277 16.99 5.11 4.68
C ILE A 277 18.34 5.75 4.39
N ASN A 278 18.92 5.50 3.22
CA ASN A 278 20.21 6.07 2.84
C ASN A 278 20.02 7.56 2.49
N PRO A 279 20.61 8.51 3.23
CA PRO A 279 20.42 9.94 2.96
C PRO A 279 20.81 10.36 1.54
N ALA A 280 21.81 9.72 0.93
CA ALA A 280 22.23 10.00 -0.46
C ALA A 280 21.14 9.67 -1.49
N LEU A 281 20.13 8.88 -1.11
CA LEU A 281 18.95 8.55 -1.92
C LEU A 281 17.69 9.29 -1.48
N LEU A 282 17.78 10.19 -0.50
CA LEU A 282 16.64 10.96 -0.01
C LEU A 282 16.79 12.43 -0.38
N SER A 283 15.68 13.08 -0.69
CA SER A 283 15.58 14.53 -0.79
C SER A 283 15.58 15.15 0.60
N LYS A 284 15.97 16.42 0.71
CA LYS A 284 15.67 17.18 1.92
C LYS A 284 14.19 17.58 1.90
N ILE A 285 13.49 17.41 3.02
CA ILE A 285 12.14 17.94 3.19
C ILE A 285 12.30 19.37 3.76
N ASN A 286 11.73 20.35 3.06
CA ASN A 286 11.72 21.73 3.51
C ASN A 286 10.39 22.00 4.20
N ASN A 287 10.44 22.64 5.37
CA ASN A 287 9.27 23.14 6.09
C ASN A 287 8.80 24.47 5.51
#